data_AF-A0A9D5UID4-F1
#
_entry.id   AF-A0A9D5UID4-F1
#
_cell.length_a   1.000
_cell.length_b   1.000
_cell.length_c   1.000
_cell.angle_alpha   90.00
_cell.angle_beta   90.00
_cell.angle_gamma   90.00
#
_symmetry.space_group_name_H-M   'P 1'
#
loop_
_entity.id
_entity.type
_entity.pdbx_description
1 polymer ?
#
loop_
_entity_poly.entity_id
_entity_poly.type
_entity_poly.pdbx_seq_one_letter_code
_entity_poly.pdbx_strand_id
1 'polypeptide(L)'
;DILFANFTAEETGLIGAQQFAKQPPVPAKDIVSFLNIDGMNVNQSVDYILRYGNGVSELERYLAKAAKSQQRFVKPDPRPQNGLFFRSDHFALAQAGVPGLLYMSLGDTDPDYITYKYHKEADTYDVNWKLGGVKQDLELISKMLVRLANNDDWPHWLEASEFKNKRELDGRK
;
A
#
# COMPACT_ATOMS: atom_id res chain seq x y z
N ASP A 1 -15.71 -8.64 6.12
CA ASP A 1 -15.92 -7.18 6.20
C ASP A 1 -14.83 -6.41 5.51
N ILE A 2 -15.11 -5.17 5.11
CA ILE A 2 -14.14 -4.24 4.55
C ILE A 2 -14.21 -2.96 5.37
N LEU A 3 -13.09 -2.53 5.93
CA LEU A 3 -12.98 -1.28 6.68
C LEU A 3 -12.24 -0.24 5.83
N PHE A 4 -12.82 0.95 5.73
CA PHE A 4 -12.16 2.12 5.17
C PHE A 4 -11.68 3.02 6.30
N ALA A 5 -10.42 3.44 6.23
CA ALA A 5 -9.80 4.34 7.20
C ALA A 5 -9.14 5.49 6.45
N ASN A 6 -9.30 6.70 6.97
CA ASN A 6 -8.57 7.89 6.52
C ASN A 6 -7.78 8.41 7.71
N PHE A 7 -6.46 8.38 7.63
CA PHE A 7 -5.59 8.76 8.73
C PHE A 7 -5.27 10.25 8.69
N THR A 8 -5.09 10.81 9.88
CA THR A 8 -4.63 12.19 10.08
C THR A 8 -3.20 12.18 10.58
N ALA A 9 -2.44 13.24 10.29
CA ALA A 9 -1.06 13.42 10.77
C ALA A 9 -0.11 12.29 10.34
N GLU A 10 -0.31 11.75 9.13
CA GLU A 10 0.63 10.85 8.43
C GLU A 10 1.99 11.56 8.28
N GLU A 11 1.97 12.77 7.71
CA GLU A 11 3.17 13.57 7.44
C GLU A 11 3.92 14.05 8.69
N THR A 12 3.32 13.88 9.88
CA THR A 12 3.94 14.20 11.19
C THR A 12 4.45 12.93 11.89
N GLY A 13 4.66 11.84 11.15
CA GLY A 13 5.21 10.59 11.67
C GLY A 13 4.15 9.54 11.97
N LEU A 14 3.17 9.39 11.07
CA LEU A 14 2.16 8.31 11.08
C LEU A 14 1.28 8.29 12.34
N ILE A 15 1.05 9.45 12.97
CA ILE A 15 0.43 9.52 14.30
C ILE A 15 -0.97 8.89 14.29
N GLY A 16 -1.78 9.19 13.28
CA GLY A 16 -3.12 8.61 13.13
C GLY A 16 -3.09 7.09 13.01
N ALA A 17 -2.26 6.56 12.11
CA ALA A 17 -2.12 5.12 11.93
C ALA A 17 -1.50 4.41 13.13
N GLN A 18 -0.56 5.05 13.85
CA GLN A 18 -0.01 4.51 15.09
C GLN A 18 -1.07 4.40 16.20
N GLN A 19 -1.96 5.39 16.33
CA GLN A 19 -3.06 5.30 17.30
C GLN A 19 -4.06 4.22 16.89
N PHE A 20 -4.40 4.14 15.61
CA PHE A 20 -5.25 3.09 15.08
C PHE A 20 -4.64 1.69 15.30
N ALA A 21 -3.34 1.51 15.10
CA ALA A 21 -2.64 0.25 15.32
C ALA A 21 -2.67 -0.23 16.78
N LYS A 22 -2.70 0.70 17.74
CA LYS A 22 -2.75 0.39 19.17
C LYS A 22 -4.14 -0.07 19.62
N GLN A 23 -5.19 0.54 19.08
CA GLN A 23 -6.58 0.27 19.46
C GLN A 23 -7.49 0.27 18.22
N PRO A 24 -7.33 -0.71 17.31
CA PRO A 24 -8.17 -0.79 16.13
C PRO A 24 -9.60 -1.20 16.52
N PRO A 25 -10.64 -0.77 15.76
CA PRO A 25 -12.03 -1.14 16.04
C PRO A 25 -12.30 -2.64 15.87
N VAL A 26 -11.41 -3.35 15.17
CA VAL A 26 -11.36 -4.80 15.04
C VAL A 26 -9.99 -5.25 15.57
N PRO A 27 -9.88 -6.29 16.42
CA PRO A 27 -8.60 -6.71 16.94
C PRO A 27 -7.57 -6.93 15.82
N ALA A 28 -6.33 -6.47 15.98
CA ALA A 28 -5.30 -6.56 14.93
C ALA A 28 -5.08 -7.98 14.41
N LYS A 29 -5.33 -8.99 15.27
CA LYS A 29 -5.29 -10.40 14.89
C LYS A 29 -6.34 -10.82 13.87
N ASP A 30 -7.47 -10.13 13.86
CA ASP A 30 -8.62 -10.38 13.00
C ASP A 30 -8.57 -9.52 11.72
N ILE A 31 -7.51 -8.71 11.54
CA ILE A 31 -7.25 -7.95 10.31
C ILE A 31 -6.37 -8.81 9.39
N VAL A 32 -6.93 -9.17 8.22
CA VAL A 32 -6.28 -10.01 7.20
C VAL A 32 -5.12 -9.27 6.51
N SER A 33 -5.36 -8.02 6.11
CA SER A 33 -4.38 -7.20 5.40
C SER A 33 -4.73 -5.73 5.46
N PHE A 34 -3.77 -4.86 5.15
CA PHE A 34 -3.97 -3.42 4.98
C PHE A 34 -3.48 -2.95 3.60
N LEU A 35 -4.39 -2.44 2.77
CA LEU A 35 -4.10 -1.92 1.42
C LEU A 35 -4.06 -0.39 1.49
N ASN A 36 -2.88 0.20 1.45
CA ASN A 36 -2.64 1.61 1.73
C ASN A 36 -2.46 2.43 0.47
N ILE A 37 -3.22 3.51 0.32
CA ILE A 37 -3.17 4.40 -0.84
C ILE A 37 -2.53 5.71 -0.41
N ASP A 38 -1.42 6.07 -1.04
CA ASP A 38 -0.67 7.27 -0.69
C ASP A 38 0.06 7.80 -1.94
N GLY A 39 -0.50 8.83 -2.58
CA GLY A 39 0.06 9.42 -3.81
C GLY A 39 -0.08 8.54 -5.07
N MET A 40 -1.27 8.50 -5.66
CA MET A 40 -1.57 7.72 -6.89
C MET A 40 -1.07 8.37 -8.19
N ASN A 41 -1.03 7.59 -9.28
CA ASN A 41 -0.72 8.08 -10.62
C ASN A 41 -1.90 8.88 -11.24
N VAL A 42 -1.86 10.21 -11.15
CA VAL A 42 -2.88 11.12 -11.73
C VAL A 42 -2.79 11.29 -13.25
N ASN A 43 -1.77 10.72 -13.89
CA ASN A 43 -1.56 10.78 -15.34
C ASN A 43 -2.28 9.61 -16.07
N GLN A 44 -1.88 9.33 -17.30
CA GLN A 44 -2.39 8.21 -18.09
C GLN A 44 -2.07 6.86 -17.42
N SER A 45 -2.85 5.83 -17.77
CA SER A 45 -2.57 4.45 -17.39
C SER A 45 -1.22 3.97 -17.93
N VAL A 46 -0.61 3.02 -17.21
CA VAL A 46 0.71 2.45 -17.53
C VAL A 46 0.64 0.92 -17.56
N ASP A 47 1.67 0.28 -18.10
CA ASP A 47 1.78 -1.18 -18.19
C ASP A 47 2.45 -1.82 -16.95
N TYR A 48 2.61 -1.07 -15.86
CA TYR A 48 3.21 -1.57 -14.62
C TYR A 48 2.49 -1.06 -13.37
N ILE A 49 2.62 -1.78 -12.25
CA ILE A 49 2.33 -1.29 -10.90
C ILE A 49 3.62 -1.30 -10.08
N LEU A 50 3.89 -0.24 -9.30
CA LEU A 50 5.05 -0.20 -8.42
C LEU A 50 4.88 -1.13 -7.23
N ARG A 51 5.97 -1.76 -6.82
CA ARG A 51 6.06 -2.53 -5.58
C ARG A 51 7.14 -1.95 -4.68
N TYR A 52 6.72 -1.52 -3.51
CA TYR A 52 7.60 -1.11 -2.41
C TYR A 52 7.87 -2.28 -1.48
N GLY A 53 9.15 -2.49 -1.16
CA GLY A 53 9.62 -3.74 -0.57
C GLY A 53 9.82 -4.85 -1.62
N ASN A 54 10.46 -5.94 -1.22
CA ASN A 54 10.64 -7.12 -2.06
C ASN A 54 10.70 -8.37 -1.20
N GLY A 55 9.78 -9.31 -1.42
CA GLY A 55 9.72 -10.55 -0.64
C GLY A 55 9.28 -10.32 0.80
N VAL A 56 8.49 -9.28 1.06
CA VAL A 56 8.07 -8.91 2.42
C VAL A 56 6.83 -9.71 2.83
N SER A 57 5.84 -9.86 1.94
CA SER A 57 4.57 -10.53 2.23
C SER A 57 4.03 -11.33 1.05
N GLU A 58 3.26 -12.38 1.35
CA GLU A 58 2.49 -13.15 0.37
C GLU A 58 1.47 -12.29 -0.41
N LEU A 59 1.13 -11.09 0.08
CA LEU A 59 0.34 -10.09 -0.65
C LEU A 59 0.94 -9.72 -2.01
N GLU A 60 2.26 -9.84 -2.19
CA GLU A 60 2.90 -9.62 -3.49
C GLU A 60 2.40 -10.59 -4.58
N ARG A 61 1.97 -11.80 -4.21
CA ARG A 61 1.36 -12.75 -5.15
C ARG A 61 -0.02 -12.29 -5.61
N TYR A 62 -0.78 -11.63 -4.73
CA TYR A 62 -2.07 -11.03 -5.08
C TYR A 62 -1.87 -9.83 -5.99
N LEU A 63 -0.90 -8.97 -5.68
CA LEU A 63 -0.49 -7.85 -6.52
C LEU A 63 -0.12 -8.32 -7.93
N ALA A 64 0.74 -9.33 -8.05
CA ALA A 64 1.17 -9.87 -9.33
C ALA A 64 0.00 -10.46 -10.15
N LYS A 65 -0.90 -11.21 -9.51
CA LYS A 65 -2.09 -11.76 -10.18
C LYS A 65 -3.04 -10.65 -10.65
N ALA A 66 -3.29 -9.65 -9.81
CA ALA A 66 -4.18 -8.54 -10.13
C ALA A 66 -3.61 -7.66 -11.25
N ALA A 67 -2.31 -7.35 -11.20
CA ALA A 67 -1.58 -6.64 -12.25
C ALA A 67 -1.65 -7.40 -13.59
N LYS A 68 -1.38 -8.71 -13.59
CA LYS A 68 -1.47 -9.55 -14.80
C LYS A 68 -2.87 -9.53 -15.41
N SER A 69 -3.93 -9.48 -14.60
CA SER A 69 -5.32 -9.36 -15.09
C SER A 69 -5.60 -8.05 -15.83
N GLN A 70 -4.76 -7.03 -15.64
CA GLN A 70 -4.80 -5.75 -16.34
C GLN A 70 -3.72 -5.64 -17.43
N GLN A 71 -3.05 -6.75 -17.77
CA GLN A 71 -1.88 -6.76 -18.67
C GLN A 71 -0.73 -5.87 -18.16
N ARG A 72 -0.62 -5.69 -16.84
CA ARG A 72 0.48 -4.97 -16.20
C ARG A 72 1.50 -5.93 -15.61
N PHE A 73 2.75 -5.53 -15.54
CA PHE A 73 3.78 -6.20 -14.75
C PHE A 73 4.02 -5.50 -13.41
N VAL A 74 4.69 -6.18 -12.48
CA VAL A 74 5.10 -5.56 -11.21
C VAL A 74 6.49 -4.97 -11.40
N LYS A 75 6.60 -3.64 -11.34
CA LYS A 75 7.85 -2.90 -11.43
C LYS A 75 8.41 -2.69 -10.01
N PRO A 76 9.67 -3.05 -9.74
CA PRO A 76 10.30 -2.74 -8.45
C PRO A 76 10.34 -1.23 -8.19
N ASP A 77 10.39 -0.84 -6.91
CA ASP A 77 10.66 0.55 -6.52
C ASP A 77 11.89 1.09 -7.28
N PRO A 78 11.75 2.17 -8.07
CA PRO A 78 12.86 2.75 -8.82
C PRO A 78 13.90 3.42 -7.92
N ARG A 79 13.59 3.69 -6.65
CA ARG A 79 14.44 4.41 -5.69
C ARG A 79 14.41 3.75 -4.31
N PRO A 80 14.84 2.48 -4.18
CA PRO A 80 14.74 1.72 -2.93
C PRO A 80 15.49 2.35 -1.75
N GLN A 81 16.52 3.16 -2.02
CA GLN A 81 17.27 3.91 -1.02
C GLN A 81 16.41 4.93 -0.24
N ASN A 82 15.23 5.29 -0.77
CA ASN A 82 14.30 6.21 -0.09
C ASN A 82 13.47 5.51 1.00
N GLY A 83 13.50 4.18 1.06
CA GLY A 83 12.88 3.39 2.12
C GLY A 83 11.35 3.52 2.21
N LEU A 84 10.65 3.74 1.09
CA LEU A 84 9.23 4.12 1.08
C LEU A 84 8.28 3.10 1.73
N PHE A 85 8.65 1.82 1.73
CA PHE A 85 7.92 0.80 2.49
C PHE A 85 7.79 1.13 3.99
N PHE A 86 8.73 1.87 4.57
CA PHE A 86 8.75 2.20 6.00
C PHE A 86 8.14 3.58 6.31
N ARG A 87 7.58 4.28 5.32
CA ARG A 87 7.30 5.73 5.39
C ARG A 87 5.84 6.12 5.22
N SER A 88 4.92 5.17 5.30
CA SER A 88 3.49 5.45 5.12
C SER A 88 2.66 4.56 6.06
N ASP A 89 1.38 4.87 6.22
CA ASP A 89 0.51 4.36 7.30
C ASP A 89 0.46 2.84 7.46
N HIS A 90 0.57 2.08 6.36
CA HIS A 90 0.67 0.61 6.43
C HIS A 90 1.78 0.11 7.35
N PHE A 91 2.85 0.88 7.53
CA PHE A 91 3.98 0.50 8.35
C PHE A 91 3.60 0.39 9.84
N ALA A 92 2.73 1.27 10.35
CA ALA A 92 2.24 1.19 11.73
C ALA A 92 1.48 -0.13 12.00
N LEU A 93 0.73 -0.59 11.00
CA LEU A 93 0.03 -1.87 11.03
C LEU A 93 0.96 -3.07 10.82
N ALA A 94 2.01 -2.90 10.01
CA ALA A 94 3.07 -3.88 9.90
C ALA A 94 3.74 -4.13 11.26
N GLN A 95 4.04 -3.06 12.01
CA GLN A 95 4.54 -3.13 13.40
C GLN A 95 3.55 -3.80 14.38
N ALA A 96 2.25 -3.88 14.04
CA ALA A 96 1.24 -4.64 14.77
C ALA A 96 1.04 -6.08 14.24
N GLY A 97 1.85 -6.48 13.26
CA GLY A 97 1.82 -7.80 12.64
C GLY A 97 0.77 -7.93 11.52
N VAL A 98 0.15 -6.86 11.04
CA VAL A 98 -0.83 -6.91 9.93
C VAL A 98 -0.11 -6.74 8.59
N PRO A 99 -0.14 -7.74 7.68
CA PRO A 99 0.42 -7.65 6.34
C PRO A 99 -0.11 -6.43 5.57
N GLY A 100 0.76 -5.69 4.90
CA GLY A 100 0.37 -4.47 4.17
C GLY A 100 1.01 -4.32 2.80
N LEU A 101 0.34 -3.56 1.93
CA LEU A 101 0.89 -3.07 0.66
C LEU A 101 0.69 -1.56 0.54
N LEU A 102 1.71 -0.90 0.01
CA LEU A 102 1.68 0.51 -0.35
C LEU A 102 1.40 0.68 -1.86
N TYR A 103 0.37 1.44 -2.18
CA TYR A 103 0.03 1.89 -3.53
C TYR A 103 0.39 3.36 -3.67
N MET A 104 1.53 3.58 -4.32
CA MET A 104 2.11 4.90 -4.53
C MET A 104 2.76 4.92 -5.91
N SER A 105 2.59 6.03 -6.63
CA SER A 105 3.32 6.30 -7.88
C SER A 105 4.55 7.17 -7.61
N LEU A 106 4.43 8.12 -6.67
CA LEU A 106 5.46 9.10 -6.30
C LEU A 106 6.17 9.72 -7.51
N GLY A 107 5.39 10.13 -8.52
CA GLY A 107 5.92 10.77 -9.71
C GLY A 107 6.68 9.85 -10.68
N ASP A 108 6.54 8.53 -10.61
CA ASP A 108 7.20 7.64 -11.59
C ASP A 108 6.71 7.88 -13.03
N THR A 109 5.54 8.52 -13.20
CA THR A 109 5.00 9.01 -14.48
C THR A 109 5.25 10.50 -14.75
N ASP A 110 5.89 11.22 -13.81
CA ASP A 110 6.21 12.64 -13.91
C ASP A 110 7.60 12.89 -13.27
N PRO A 111 8.68 12.95 -14.08
CA PRO A 111 10.05 13.06 -13.58
C PRO A 111 10.29 14.35 -12.77
N ASP A 112 9.47 15.38 -12.98
CA ASP A 112 9.55 16.66 -12.30
C ASP A 112 8.79 16.67 -10.97
N TYR A 113 7.94 15.67 -10.71
CA TYR A 113 7.03 15.66 -9.57
C TYR A 113 7.78 15.77 -8.24
N ILE A 114 8.81 14.97 -7.98
CA ILE A 114 9.55 15.07 -6.72
C ILE A 114 10.35 16.38 -6.61
N THR A 115 10.97 16.79 -7.71
CA THR A 115 11.84 17.97 -7.71
C THR A 115 11.05 19.26 -7.53
N TYR A 116 9.81 19.33 -8.00
CA TYR A 116 9.07 20.60 -8.06
C TYR A 116 7.68 20.57 -7.42
N LYS A 117 7.07 19.40 -7.21
CA LYS A 117 5.66 19.29 -6.77
C LYS A 117 5.50 18.64 -5.41
N TYR A 118 5.96 17.40 -5.22
CA TYR A 118 5.82 16.65 -3.96
C TYR A 118 6.24 17.49 -2.75
N HIS A 119 5.34 17.63 -1.77
CA HIS A 119 5.56 18.44 -0.55
C HIS A 119 5.79 19.95 -0.77
N LYS A 120 5.32 20.49 -1.90
CA LYS A 120 5.50 21.90 -2.28
C LYS A 120 4.18 22.52 -2.73
N GLU A 121 4.15 23.85 -2.92
CA GLU A 121 2.94 24.55 -3.34
C GLU A 121 2.35 24.06 -4.68
N ALA A 122 3.16 23.43 -5.52
CA ALA A 122 2.74 22.91 -6.81
C ALA A 122 2.05 21.53 -6.72
N ASP A 123 1.97 20.90 -5.55
CA ASP A 123 1.15 19.70 -5.29
C ASP A 123 -0.32 20.08 -5.12
N THR A 124 -0.90 20.65 -6.17
CA THR A 124 -2.29 21.11 -6.20
C THR A 124 -3.04 20.43 -7.32
N TYR A 125 -4.37 20.45 -7.21
CA TYR A 125 -5.26 19.92 -8.24
C TYR A 125 -5.00 20.56 -9.59
N ASP A 126 -4.89 19.73 -10.63
CA ASP A 126 -4.82 20.17 -12.03
C ASP A 126 -5.99 19.57 -12.81
N VAL A 127 -6.77 20.46 -13.45
CA VAL A 127 -7.91 20.10 -14.30
C VAL A 127 -7.53 19.23 -15.49
N ASN A 128 -6.25 19.22 -15.87
CA ASN A 128 -5.74 18.46 -17.01
C ASN A 128 -5.34 17.02 -16.66
N TRP A 129 -5.40 16.63 -15.38
CA TRP A 129 -5.14 15.26 -14.96
C TRP A 129 -5.99 14.27 -15.74
N LYS A 130 -5.36 13.21 -16.22
CA LYS A 130 -6.01 12.18 -17.05
C LYS A 130 -6.68 11.11 -16.19
N LEU A 131 -6.18 10.90 -14.97
CA LEU A 131 -6.70 9.95 -13.98
C LEU A 131 -6.78 8.49 -14.47
N GLY A 132 -6.12 8.18 -15.59
CA GLY A 132 -6.07 6.83 -16.14
C GLY A 132 -5.35 5.89 -15.19
N GLY A 133 -4.23 6.34 -14.61
CA GLY A 133 -3.51 5.61 -13.58
C GLY A 133 -4.34 5.38 -12.32
N VAL A 134 -4.98 6.43 -11.78
CA VAL A 134 -5.89 6.35 -10.63
C VAL A 134 -6.96 5.29 -10.85
N LYS A 135 -7.68 5.35 -11.98
CA LYS A 135 -8.72 4.36 -12.30
C LYS A 135 -8.15 2.94 -12.35
N GLN A 136 -7.02 2.77 -13.04
CA GLN A 136 -6.36 1.47 -13.19
C GLN A 136 -5.90 0.89 -11.84
N ASP A 137 -5.35 1.71 -10.95
CA ASP A 137 -4.90 1.31 -9.62
C ASP A 137 -6.07 0.97 -8.69
N LEU A 138 -7.14 1.78 -8.69
CA LEU A 138 -8.34 1.49 -7.90
C LEU A 138 -9.04 0.21 -8.34
N GLU A 139 -9.11 -0.09 -9.63
CA GLU A 139 -9.63 -1.37 -10.13
C GLU A 139 -8.78 -2.56 -9.66
N LEU A 140 -7.45 -2.41 -9.64
CA LEU A 140 -6.52 -3.43 -9.15
C LEU A 140 -6.73 -3.66 -7.65
N ILE A 141 -6.74 -2.58 -6.86
CA ILE A 141 -6.96 -2.62 -5.40
C ILE A 141 -8.31 -3.27 -5.09
N SER A 142 -9.36 -2.89 -5.81
CA SER A 142 -10.70 -3.46 -5.66
C SER A 142 -10.72 -4.98 -5.92
N LYS A 143 -10.06 -5.46 -6.99
CA LYS A 143 -9.93 -6.90 -7.24
C LYS A 143 -9.23 -7.64 -6.12
N MET A 144 -8.15 -7.07 -5.57
CA MET A 144 -7.43 -7.66 -4.45
C MET A 144 -8.28 -7.71 -3.19
N LEU A 145 -8.94 -6.59 -2.87
CA LEU A 145 -9.82 -6.43 -1.71
C LEU A 145 -11.01 -7.39 -1.78
N VAL A 146 -11.69 -7.50 -2.92
CA VAL A 146 -12.79 -8.46 -3.12
C VAL A 146 -12.28 -9.90 -2.98
N ARG A 147 -11.10 -10.22 -3.54
CA ARG A 147 -10.55 -11.57 -3.42
C ARG A 147 -10.26 -11.94 -1.96
N LEU A 148 -9.56 -11.08 -1.22
CA LEU A 148 -9.19 -11.28 0.18
C LEU A 148 -10.42 -11.31 1.10
N ALA A 149 -11.45 -10.52 0.80
CA ALA A 149 -12.68 -10.49 1.59
C ALA A 149 -13.59 -11.72 1.37
N ASN A 150 -13.36 -12.49 0.30
CA ASN A 150 -14.21 -13.62 -0.11
C ASN A 150 -13.44 -14.96 -0.22
N ASN A 151 -12.27 -15.07 0.40
CA ASN A 151 -11.56 -16.34 0.57
C ASN A 151 -11.17 -16.53 2.04
N ASP A 152 -10.67 -17.72 2.37
CA ASP A 152 -10.16 -18.06 3.71
C ASP A 152 -8.65 -17.85 3.83
N ASP A 153 -8.03 -17.13 2.88
CA ASP A 153 -6.58 -16.95 2.85
C ASP A 153 -6.15 -15.90 3.88
N TRP A 154 -5.09 -16.21 4.64
CA TRP A 154 -4.42 -15.29 5.56
C TRP A 154 -2.98 -15.07 5.09
N PRO A 155 -2.71 -14.02 4.29
CA PRO A 155 -1.38 -13.79 3.75
C PRO A 155 -0.33 -13.61 4.86
N HIS A 156 0.80 -14.29 4.76
CA HIS A 156 1.88 -14.21 5.75
C HIS A 156 2.96 -13.19 5.37
N TRP A 157 3.79 -12.85 6.36
CA TRP A 157 5.10 -12.23 6.14
C TRP A 157 6.09 -13.29 5.64
N LEU A 158 6.84 -12.99 4.58
CA LEU A 158 7.75 -13.92 3.92
C LEU A 158 9.18 -13.91 4.51
N GLU A 159 9.59 -12.85 5.21
CA GLU A 159 10.90 -12.75 5.87
C GLU A 159 10.87 -13.16 7.35
N ALA A 160 12.07 -13.39 7.93
CA ALA A 160 12.31 -13.27 9.39
C ALA A 160 12.22 -11.80 9.87
N SER A 161 11.23 -11.05 9.36
CA SER A 161 11.00 -9.67 9.77
C SER A 161 10.58 -9.64 11.24
N GLU A 162 10.92 -8.57 11.96
CA GLU A 162 10.46 -8.36 13.33
C GLU A 162 8.92 -8.40 13.44
N PHE A 163 8.20 -8.19 12.33
CA PHE A 163 6.74 -8.28 12.22
C PHE A 163 6.21 -9.72 12.25
N LYS A 164 6.98 -10.67 11.71
CA LYS A 164 6.62 -12.09 11.67
C LYS A 164 6.46 -12.66 13.08
N ASN A 165 7.44 -12.41 13.94
CA ASN A 165 7.41 -12.89 15.33
C ASN A 165 6.16 -12.41 16.07
N LYS A 166 5.75 -11.14 15.90
CA LYS A 166 4.55 -10.59 16.54
C LYS A 166 3.25 -11.20 16.00
N ARG A 167 3.19 -11.50 14.70
CA ARG A 167 2.04 -12.20 14.10
C ARG A 167 1.92 -13.62 14.64
N GLU A 168 3.03 -14.36 14.73
CA GLU A 168 3.06 -15.76 15.17
C GLU A 168 2.77 -15.93 16.67
N LEU A 169 3.28 -15.03 17.52
CA LEU A 169 3.10 -15.08 18.98
C LEU A 169 1.64 -14.93 19.42
N ASP A 170 0.79 -14.31 18.60
CA ASP A 170 -0.61 -14.06 18.91
C ASP A 170 -1.54 -15.25 18.60
N GLY A 171 -0.99 -16.40 18.19
CA GLY A 171 -1.76 -17.62 17.90
C GLY A 171 -2.74 -17.48 16.74
N ARG A 172 -2.45 -16.55 15.82
CA ARG A 172 -3.29 -16.23 14.67
C ARG A 172 -3.15 -17.31 13.59
N LYS A 173 -4.23 -17.56 12.85
CA LYS A 173 -4.18 -18.35 11.61
C LYS A 173 -3.30 -17.67 10.57
#